data_AF-A0A0K9Y2Y0-F1
#
_entry.id   AF-A0A0K9Y2Y0-F1
#
_cell.length_a   1.000
_cell.length_b   1.000
_cell.length_c   1.000
_cell.angle_alpha   90.00
_cell.angle_beta   90.00
_cell.angle_gamma   90.00
#
_symmetry.space_group_name_H-M   'P 1'
#
loop_
_entity.id
_entity.type
_entity.pdbx_description
1 polymer ?
#
loop_
_entity_poly.entity_id
_entity_poly.type
_entity_poly.pdbx_seq_one_letter_code
_entity_poly.pdbx_strand_id
1 'polypeptide(L)'
;MFFFLNCSEKTPHEIVNSDQIKYSFEHILNYNNEDTIFLKSQFDDCGEWGGHEELIKIYRSKRKITLTYKKFGVDCGVRDTTGTIVQNIKASENISLSNSQQLALMKYINDLLKFKFLNAEMSNSGNFFSLNNTKEDLKISHYGNQPLLLKSYNDLMTVLKLPKVNSEK
;
A
#
# COMPACT_ATOMS: atom_id res chain seq x y z
N MET A 1 9.07 66.82 19.21
CA MET A 1 9.89 66.00 18.29
C MET A 1 9.54 64.54 18.56
N PHE A 2 8.53 64.01 17.86
CA PHE A 2 8.12 62.61 17.97
C PHE A 2 8.88 61.82 16.90
N PHE A 3 9.75 60.91 17.33
CA PHE A 3 10.38 59.94 16.43
C PHE A 3 9.39 58.81 16.17
N PHE A 4 8.82 58.78 14.97
CA PHE A 4 8.14 57.59 14.46
C PHE A 4 9.21 56.54 14.11
N LEU A 5 9.34 55.52 14.95
CA LEU A 5 10.03 54.29 14.59
C LEU A 5 9.16 53.57 13.54
N ASN A 6 9.56 53.70 12.28
CA ASN A 6 8.94 52.98 11.18
C ASN A 6 9.41 51.52 11.26
N CYS A 7 8.60 50.64 11.88
CA CYS A 7 8.76 49.20 11.72
C CYS A 7 8.44 48.87 10.26
N SER A 8 9.47 48.72 9.43
CA SER A 8 9.32 48.06 8.15
C SER A 8 8.92 46.61 8.44
N GLU A 9 7.65 46.29 8.25
CA GLU A 9 7.20 44.91 8.16
C GLU A 9 8.06 44.22 7.10
N LYS A 10 8.89 43.28 7.53
CA LYS A 10 9.49 42.34 6.60
C LYS A 10 8.34 41.51 6.08
N THR A 11 8.05 41.64 4.79
CA THR A 11 7.20 40.70 4.08
C THR A 11 7.65 39.28 4.45
N PRO A 12 6.73 38.36 4.78
CA PRO A 12 7.11 36.97 4.95
C PRO A 12 7.80 36.58 3.65
N HIS A 13 9.09 36.25 3.75
CA HIS A 13 9.79 35.58 2.65
C HIS A 13 8.86 34.47 2.19
N GLU A 14 8.50 34.50 0.91
CA GLU A 14 7.86 33.39 0.25
C GLU A 14 8.65 32.14 0.64
N ILE A 15 8.03 31.30 1.47
CA ILE A 15 8.53 29.96 1.72
C ILE A 15 8.33 29.26 0.39
N VAL A 16 9.35 29.35 -0.47
CA VAL A 16 9.46 28.53 -1.67
C VAL A 16 9.37 27.09 -1.16
N ASN A 17 8.23 26.48 -1.38
CA ASN A 17 7.82 25.21 -0.85
C ASN A 17 8.65 24.11 -1.55
N SER A 18 9.92 23.98 -1.16
CA SER A 18 10.93 23.14 -1.84
C SER A 18 11.44 21.98 -0.98
N ASP A 19 11.04 21.87 0.29
CA ASP A 19 11.42 20.76 1.15
C ASP A 19 10.27 19.75 1.22
N GLN A 20 9.87 19.19 0.08
CA GLN A 20 9.07 17.97 0.11
C GLN A 20 9.93 16.87 0.74
N ILE A 21 9.61 16.48 1.97
CA ILE A 21 10.22 15.34 2.65
C ILE A 21 10.19 14.14 1.70
N LYS A 22 11.37 13.70 1.26
CA LYS A 22 11.52 12.65 0.26
C LYS A 22 11.49 11.28 0.95
N TYR A 23 10.33 10.65 0.99
CA TYR A 23 10.18 9.28 1.46
C TYR A 23 10.79 8.30 0.44
N SER A 24 11.58 7.32 0.91
CA SER A 24 12.20 6.30 0.06
C SER A 24 12.40 4.98 0.81
N PHE A 25 12.21 3.87 0.10
CA PHE A 25 12.45 2.53 0.63
C PHE A 25 13.90 2.31 1.03
N GLU A 26 14.82 3.09 0.45
CA GLU A 26 16.25 3.01 0.71
C GLU A 26 16.61 3.26 2.18
N HIS A 27 15.74 3.96 2.94
CA HIS A 27 15.93 4.31 4.36
C HIS A 27 15.39 3.26 5.33
N ILE A 28 14.57 2.31 4.87
CA ILE A 28 13.88 1.34 5.74
C ILE A 28 14.15 -0.12 5.36
N LEU A 29 14.65 -0.39 4.15
CA LEU A 29 14.98 -1.73 3.69
C LEU A 29 16.49 -1.97 3.76
N ASN A 30 16.91 -2.80 4.71
CA ASN A 30 18.31 -3.20 4.84
C ASN A 30 18.77 -4.11 3.68
N TYR A 31 20.09 -4.22 3.52
CA TYR A 31 20.71 -5.13 2.56
C TYR A 31 20.39 -6.61 2.93
N ASN A 32 20.48 -7.52 1.95
CA ASN A 32 20.25 -8.97 2.11
C ASN A 32 18.80 -9.44 2.38
N ASN A 33 17.78 -8.64 2.07
CA ASN A 33 16.37 -8.97 2.31
C ASN A 33 16.00 -9.20 3.79
N GLU A 34 16.78 -8.66 4.74
CA GLU A 34 16.48 -8.76 6.18
C GLU A 34 15.20 -8.01 6.56
N ASP A 35 14.93 -6.90 5.85
CA ASP A 35 13.70 -6.14 5.98
C ASP A 35 12.86 -6.28 4.72
N THR A 36 11.58 -6.62 4.91
CA THR A 36 10.56 -6.69 3.86
C THR A 36 9.31 -5.95 4.30
N ILE A 37 8.75 -5.17 3.39
CA ILE A 37 7.39 -4.66 3.48
C ILE A 37 6.46 -5.60 2.74
N PHE A 38 5.33 -5.91 3.36
CA PHE A 38 4.27 -6.73 2.82
C PHE A 38 3.03 -5.86 2.64
N LEU A 39 2.51 -5.83 1.42
CA LEU A 39 1.15 -5.36 1.14
C LEU A 39 0.32 -6.60 0.83
N LYS A 40 -0.69 -6.87 1.64
CA LYS A 40 -1.63 -7.98 1.41
C LYS A 40 -3.00 -7.41 1.08
N SER A 41 -3.65 -8.02 0.12
CA SER A 41 -5.03 -7.71 -0.24
C SER A 41 -5.82 -9.00 -0.34
N GLN A 42 -7.05 -8.99 0.15
CA GLN A 42 -8.02 -10.06 -0.06
C GLN A 42 -9.29 -9.43 -0.60
N PHE A 43 -9.88 -10.06 -1.61
CA PHE A 43 -11.07 -9.55 -2.28
C PHE A 43 -12.30 -10.40 -1.94
N ASP A 44 -13.49 -9.86 -2.14
CA ASP A 44 -14.76 -10.47 -1.74
C ASP A 44 -15.45 -11.29 -2.84
N ASP A 45 -14.69 -11.85 -3.78
CA ASP A 45 -15.23 -12.64 -4.90
C ASP A 45 -15.96 -13.92 -4.46
N CYS A 46 -15.69 -14.44 -3.26
CA CYS A 46 -16.48 -15.51 -2.63
C CYS A 46 -17.47 -15.01 -1.56
N GLY A 47 -17.83 -13.72 -1.58
CA GLY A 47 -18.82 -13.12 -0.70
C GLY A 47 -18.31 -12.92 0.73
N GLU A 48 -19.15 -13.24 1.73
CA GLU A 48 -18.82 -13.09 3.16
C GLU A 48 -17.64 -13.95 3.61
N TRP A 49 -17.25 -14.93 2.80
CA TRP A 49 -16.14 -15.84 3.09
C TRP A 49 -14.79 -15.30 2.61
N GLY A 50 -14.74 -14.06 2.15
CA GLY A 50 -13.57 -13.49 1.50
C GLY A 50 -13.44 -14.04 0.08
N GLY A 51 -12.23 -14.24 -0.39
CA GLY A 51 -11.99 -14.60 -1.78
C GLY A 51 -10.51 -14.64 -2.07
N HIS A 52 -10.12 -14.32 -3.29
CA HIS A 52 -8.71 -14.44 -3.69
C HIS A 52 -7.83 -13.44 -2.96
N GLU A 53 -6.63 -13.91 -2.61
CA GLU A 53 -5.58 -13.08 -2.03
C GLU A 53 -4.57 -12.63 -3.07
N GLU A 54 -3.99 -11.47 -2.81
CA GLU A 54 -2.84 -10.94 -3.50
C GLU A 54 -1.79 -10.46 -2.50
N LEU A 55 -0.52 -10.77 -2.79
CA LEU A 55 0.61 -10.44 -1.93
C LEU A 55 1.70 -9.74 -2.74
N ILE A 56 2.06 -8.55 -2.28
CA ILE A 56 3.21 -7.78 -2.74
C ILE A 56 4.25 -7.78 -1.62
N LYS A 57 5.45 -8.29 -1.91
CA LYS A 57 6.63 -8.20 -1.04
C LYS A 57 7.62 -7.21 -1.62
N ILE A 58 8.04 -6.22 -0.85
CA ILE A 58 8.99 -5.19 -1.26
C ILE A 58 10.21 -5.32 -0.37
N TYR A 59 11.36 -5.56 -0.97
CA TYR A 59 12.61 -5.82 -0.26
C TYR A 59 13.80 -5.33 -1.09
N ARG A 60 14.95 -5.14 -0.45
CA ARG A 60 16.18 -4.76 -1.15
C ARG A 60 17.01 -6.01 -1.48
N SER A 61 17.10 -6.33 -2.76
CA SER A 61 17.99 -7.37 -3.29
C SER A 61 19.25 -6.74 -3.88
N LYS A 62 20.41 -7.04 -3.28
CA LYS A 62 21.68 -6.38 -3.59
C LYS A 62 21.54 -4.85 -3.47
N ARG A 63 21.63 -4.11 -4.57
CA ARG A 63 21.51 -2.64 -4.63
C ARG A 63 20.20 -2.16 -5.28
N LYS A 64 19.21 -3.03 -5.44
CA LYS A 64 17.94 -2.70 -6.11
C LYS A 64 16.76 -3.03 -5.20
N ILE A 65 15.82 -2.10 -5.11
CA ILE A 65 14.51 -2.38 -4.53
C ILE A 65 13.76 -3.29 -5.49
N THR A 66 13.32 -4.42 -4.98
CA THR A 66 12.67 -5.50 -5.72
C THR A 66 11.30 -5.75 -5.14
N LEU A 67 10.38 -6.12 -6.01
CA LEU A 67 9.03 -6.53 -5.66
C LEU A 67 8.79 -7.97 -6.10
N THR A 68 8.29 -8.81 -5.21
CA THR A 68 7.66 -10.09 -5.58
C THR A 68 6.15 -9.94 -5.46
N TYR A 69 5.44 -10.23 -6.54
CA TYR A 69 4.00 -10.30 -6.58
C TYR A 69 3.56 -11.77 -6.59
N LYS A 70 2.48 -12.08 -5.86
CA LYS A 70 1.77 -13.34 -5.94
C LYS A 70 0.27 -13.06 -5.99
N LYS A 71 -0.40 -13.63 -7.00
CA LYS A 71 -1.86 -13.70 -7.08
C LYS A 71 -2.28 -15.13 -6.82
N PHE A 72 -3.20 -15.30 -5.88
CA PHE A 72 -3.82 -16.58 -5.62
C PHE A 72 -5.13 -16.68 -6.41
N GLY A 73 -5.46 -17.88 -6.84
CA GLY A 73 -6.77 -18.21 -7.38
C GLY A 73 -7.55 -18.97 -6.33
N VAL A 74 -8.85 -18.73 -6.31
CA VAL A 74 -9.77 -19.28 -5.34
C VAL A 74 -10.85 -20.08 -6.06
N ASP A 75 -11.26 -21.19 -5.47
CA ASP A 75 -12.50 -21.89 -5.81
C ASP A 75 -13.43 -21.79 -4.60
N CYS A 76 -14.47 -20.96 -4.71
CA CYS A 76 -15.36 -20.65 -3.58
C CYS A 76 -16.09 -21.88 -3.01
N GLY A 77 -16.20 -22.96 -3.80
CA GLY A 77 -16.85 -24.21 -3.38
C GLY A 77 -15.92 -25.20 -2.67
N VAL A 78 -14.60 -25.01 -2.74
CA VAL A 78 -13.62 -25.96 -2.19
C VAL A 78 -13.07 -25.44 -0.88
N ARG A 79 -13.29 -26.22 0.19
CA ARG A 79 -12.81 -25.93 1.54
C ARG A 79 -11.78 -26.95 2.00
N ASP A 80 -10.82 -26.51 2.79
CA ASP A 80 -9.91 -27.40 3.49
C ASP A 80 -10.57 -28.03 4.74
N THR A 81 -9.81 -28.85 5.46
CA THR A 81 -10.30 -29.51 6.69
C THR A 81 -10.67 -28.56 7.82
N THR A 82 -10.31 -27.28 7.72
CA THR A 82 -10.62 -26.23 8.69
C THR A 82 -11.79 -25.34 8.25
N GLY A 83 -12.34 -25.57 7.04
CA GLY A 83 -13.43 -24.77 6.47
C GLY A 83 -12.96 -23.51 5.72
N THR A 84 -11.65 -23.28 5.63
CA THR A 84 -11.05 -22.16 4.89
C THR A 84 -11.06 -22.43 3.40
N ILE A 85 -11.21 -21.39 2.57
CA ILE A 85 -11.18 -21.55 1.11
C ILE A 85 -9.76 -21.89 0.68
N VAL A 86 -9.63 -22.95 -0.12
CA VAL A 86 -8.33 -23.36 -0.65
C VAL A 86 -7.84 -22.34 -1.68
N GLN A 87 -6.61 -21.87 -1.51
CA GLN A 87 -5.98 -20.90 -2.40
C GLN A 87 -4.73 -21.47 -3.04
N ASN A 88 -4.62 -21.31 -4.37
CA ASN A 88 -3.49 -21.80 -5.15
C ASN A 88 -2.83 -20.65 -5.89
N ILE A 89 -1.50 -20.61 -5.97
CA ILE A 89 -0.78 -19.56 -6.71
C ILE A 89 -1.15 -19.65 -8.20
N LYS A 90 -1.72 -18.57 -8.75
CA LYS A 90 -2.07 -18.45 -10.18
C LYS A 90 -1.06 -17.63 -10.96
N ALA A 91 -0.48 -16.61 -10.33
CA ALA A 91 0.57 -15.81 -10.93
C ALA A 91 1.63 -15.45 -9.90
N SER A 92 2.88 -15.36 -10.35
CA SER A 92 3.95 -14.79 -9.55
C SER A 92 4.95 -14.06 -10.44
N GLU A 93 5.30 -12.85 -10.04
CA GLU A 93 6.22 -11.99 -10.77
C GLU A 93 7.30 -11.44 -9.84
N ASN A 94 8.49 -11.22 -10.39
CA ASN A 94 9.60 -10.56 -9.71
C ASN A 94 10.03 -9.35 -10.52
N ILE A 95 9.91 -8.16 -9.93
CA ILE A 95 10.09 -6.88 -10.60
C ILE A 95 11.20 -6.10 -9.90
N SER A 96 12.23 -5.69 -10.65
CA SER A 96 13.16 -4.64 -10.18
C SER A 96 12.47 -3.28 -10.34
N LEU A 97 12.24 -2.58 -9.23
CA LEU A 97 11.40 -1.39 -9.22
C LEU A 97 12.13 -0.15 -9.74
N SER A 98 11.52 0.54 -10.70
CA SER A 98 11.94 1.89 -11.11
C SER A 98 11.60 2.92 -10.02
N ASN A 99 12.18 4.12 -10.13
CA ASN A 99 11.86 5.21 -9.20
C ASN A 99 10.37 5.57 -9.22
N SER A 100 9.71 5.58 -10.39
CA SER A 100 8.29 5.88 -10.49
C SER A 100 7.42 4.80 -9.83
N GLN A 101 7.80 3.53 -9.93
CA GLN A 101 7.11 2.43 -9.26
C GLN A 101 7.28 2.49 -7.74
N GLN A 102 8.48 2.83 -7.26
CA GLN A 102 8.72 3.04 -5.82
C GLN A 102 7.87 4.19 -5.26
N LEU A 103 7.77 5.30 -6.01
CA LEU A 103 6.92 6.43 -5.62
C LEU A 103 5.43 6.05 -5.60
N ALA A 104 4.96 5.25 -6.56
CA ALA A 104 3.57 4.77 -6.56
C ALA A 104 3.27 3.86 -5.35
N LEU A 105 4.20 2.98 -4.98
CA LEU A 105 4.09 2.15 -3.77
C LEU A 105 4.05 3.00 -2.50
N MET A 106 4.92 4.01 -2.39
CA MET A 106 4.89 4.94 -1.25
C MET A 106 3.59 5.74 -1.18
N LYS A 107 3.06 6.17 -2.34
CA LYS A 107 1.75 6.81 -2.41
C LYS A 107 0.66 5.87 -1.89
N TYR A 108 0.64 4.61 -2.32
CA TYR A 108 -0.35 3.64 -1.87
C TYR A 108 -0.27 3.40 -0.35
N ILE A 109 0.95 3.25 0.20
CA ILE A 109 1.18 3.15 1.65
C ILE A 109 0.64 4.39 2.39
N ASN A 110 0.88 5.59 1.85
CA ASN A 110 0.36 6.83 2.42
C ASN A 110 -1.17 6.90 2.34
N ASP A 111 -1.78 6.39 1.28
CA ASP A 111 -3.24 6.33 1.17
C ASP A 111 -3.82 5.36 2.21
N LEU A 112 -3.19 4.19 2.44
CA LEU A 112 -3.58 3.27 3.53
C LEU A 112 -3.45 3.92 4.91
N LEU A 113 -2.34 4.62 5.17
CA LEU A 113 -2.13 5.37 6.42
C LEU A 113 -3.22 6.42 6.63
N LYS A 114 -3.45 7.28 5.63
CA LYS A 114 -4.46 8.34 5.71
C LYS A 114 -5.86 7.79 5.92
N PHE A 115 -6.19 6.68 5.26
CA PHE A 115 -7.51 6.06 5.37
C PHE A 115 -7.84 5.64 6.81
N LYS A 116 -6.83 5.23 7.60
CA LYS A 116 -6.99 4.89 9.03
C LYS A 116 -7.55 6.04 9.87
N PHE A 117 -7.33 7.28 9.44
CA PHE A 117 -7.80 8.47 10.13
C PHE A 117 -9.09 9.06 9.55
N LEU A 118 -9.59 8.54 8.42
CA LEU A 118 -10.77 9.09 7.74
C LEU A 118 -12.07 8.38 8.12
N ASN A 119 -12.03 7.05 8.28
CA ASN A 119 -13.23 6.25 8.49
C ASN A 119 -13.04 5.30 9.67
N ALA A 120 -14.07 5.16 10.50
CA ALA A 120 -14.16 4.03 11.42
C ALA A 120 -14.31 2.74 10.60
N GLU A 121 -13.53 1.71 10.95
CA GLU A 121 -13.64 0.40 10.30
C GLU A 121 -15.06 -0.17 10.50
N MET A 122 -15.75 -0.48 9.42
CA MET A 122 -17.05 -1.14 9.46
C MET A 122 -16.90 -2.60 9.00
N SER A 123 -16.84 -3.50 9.98
CA SER A 123 -17.01 -4.96 9.86
C SER A 123 -15.93 -5.76 9.11
N ASN A 124 -15.79 -7.04 9.47
CA ASN A 124 -14.87 -8.03 8.89
C ASN A 124 -15.35 -8.58 7.52
N SER A 125 -16.04 -7.76 6.73
CA SER A 125 -16.66 -8.17 5.47
C SER A 125 -16.22 -7.28 4.31
N GLY A 126 -16.21 -7.84 3.11
CA GLY A 126 -15.72 -7.17 1.91
C GLY A 126 -14.21 -7.29 1.73
N ASN A 127 -13.64 -6.35 0.98
CA ASN A 127 -12.20 -6.34 0.70
C ASN A 127 -11.38 -6.07 1.98
N PHE A 128 -10.20 -6.65 2.03
CA PHE A 128 -9.20 -6.41 3.06
C PHE A 128 -7.92 -5.89 2.42
N PHE A 129 -7.35 -4.84 3.00
CA PHE A 129 -6.06 -4.29 2.61
C PHE A 129 -5.18 -4.13 3.84
N SER A 130 -3.94 -4.59 3.78
CA SER A 130 -3.02 -4.42 4.89
C SER A 130 -1.59 -4.15 4.44
N LEU A 131 -0.90 -3.44 5.32
CA LEU A 131 0.52 -3.15 5.28
C LEU A 131 1.14 -3.73 6.55
N ASN A 132 2.19 -4.52 6.41
CA ASN A 132 3.05 -4.87 7.53
C ASN A 132 4.51 -4.93 7.11
N ASN A 133 5.44 -4.80 8.06
CA ASN A 133 6.84 -5.11 7.81
C ASN A 133 7.28 -6.39 8.54
N THR A 134 8.53 -6.78 8.35
CA THR A 134 9.10 -8.01 8.94
C THR A 134 9.24 -7.92 10.47
N LYS A 135 9.45 -6.72 11.01
CA LYS A 135 9.58 -6.47 12.45
C LYS A 135 8.24 -6.30 13.16
N GLU A 136 7.13 -6.24 12.40
CA GLU A 136 5.76 -6.01 12.86
C GLU A 136 5.53 -4.69 13.63
N ASP A 137 6.50 -3.77 13.64
CA ASP A 137 6.37 -2.43 14.24
C ASP A 137 5.67 -1.42 13.31
N LEU A 138 5.53 -1.76 12.02
CA LEU A 138 4.63 -1.08 11.09
C LEU A 138 3.51 -2.05 10.73
N LYS A 139 2.28 -1.74 11.16
CA LYS A 139 1.08 -2.54 10.86
C LYS A 139 -0.14 -1.66 10.66
N ILE A 140 -0.79 -1.81 9.50
CA ILE A 140 -2.04 -1.14 9.14
C ILE A 140 -2.92 -2.18 8.46
N SER A 141 -4.20 -2.17 8.77
CA SER A 141 -5.19 -2.99 8.09
C SER A 141 -6.50 -2.25 7.98
N HIS A 142 -7.24 -2.53 6.92
CA HIS A 142 -8.58 -2.01 6.64
C HIS A 142 -9.44 -3.11 6.09
N TYR A 143 -10.67 -3.24 6.60
CA TYR A 143 -11.73 -4.04 6.01
C TYR A 143 -12.79 -3.14 5.37
N GLY A 144 -13.54 -3.70 4.42
CA GLY A 144 -14.72 -3.10 3.84
C GLY A 144 -14.60 -2.83 2.35
N ASN A 145 -15.76 -2.70 1.70
CA ASN A 145 -15.89 -2.38 0.28
C ASN A 145 -15.78 -0.86 0.03
N GLN A 146 -14.62 -0.31 0.38
CA GLN A 146 -14.33 1.13 0.27
C GLN A 146 -13.80 1.49 -1.12
N PRO A 147 -14.55 2.26 -1.95
CA PRO A 147 -14.16 2.51 -3.34
C PRO A 147 -12.81 3.23 -3.48
N LEU A 148 -12.46 4.09 -2.52
CA LEU A 148 -11.20 4.84 -2.54
C LEU A 148 -9.98 3.93 -2.37
N LEU A 149 -10.05 2.91 -1.50
CA LEU A 149 -8.96 1.96 -1.30
C LEU A 149 -8.76 1.06 -2.51
N LEU A 150 -9.86 0.54 -3.07
CA LEU A 150 -9.81 -0.28 -4.28
C LEU A 150 -9.30 0.53 -5.48
N LYS A 151 -9.70 1.80 -5.60
CA LYS A 151 -9.15 2.70 -6.63
C LYS A 151 -7.65 2.92 -6.44
N SER A 152 -7.20 3.26 -5.21
CA SER A 152 -5.78 3.49 -4.93
C SER A 152 -4.94 2.23 -5.21
N TYR A 153 -5.48 1.06 -4.87
CA TYR A 153 -4.88 -0.23 -5.21
C TYR A 153 -4.77 -0.44 -6.73
N ASN A 154 -5.85 -0.24 -7.49
CA ASN A 154 -5.82 -0.41 -8.95
C ASN A 154 -4.94 0.62 -9.68
N ASP A 155 -4.85 1.84 -9.14
CA ASP A 155 -3.91 2.87 -9.61
C ASP A 155 -2.46 2.37 -9.43
N LEU A 156 -2.14 1.76 -8.27
CA LEU A 156 -0.84 1.11 -8.03
C LEU A 156 -0.58 -0.03 -9.02
N MET A 157 -1.53 -0.95 -9.18
CA MET A 157 -1.38 -2.11 -10.07
C MET A 157 -1.09 -1.69 -11.51
N THR A 158 -1.71 -0.60 -11.97
CA THR A 158 -1.45 -0.02 -13.29
C THR A 158 0.00 0.43 -13.46
N VAL A 159 0.55 1.14 -12.47
CA VAL A 159 1.96 1.60 -12.51
C VAL A 159 2.94 0.43 -12.41
N LEU A 160 2.59 -0.61 -11.64
CA LEU A 160 3.37 -1.85 -11.56
C LEU A 160 3.24 -2.74 -12.80
N LYS A 161 2.29 -2.44 -13.70
CA LYS A 161 1.92 -3.28 -14.85
C LYS A 161 1.42 -4.67 -14.46
N LEU A 162 0.78 -4.77 -13.30
CA LEU A 162 0.17 -5.97 -12.77
C LEU A 162 -1.36 -5.97 -13.02
N PRO A 163 -2.03 -7.12 -12.96
CA PRO A 163 -3.48 -7.20 -13.14
C PRO A 163 -4.23 -6.32 -12.14
N LYS A 164 -5.22 -5.56 -12.63
CA LYS A 164 -6.17 -4.86 -11.77
C LYS A 164 -7.23 -5.83 -11.25
N VAL A 165 -7.89 -5.44 -10.17
CA VAL A 165 -9.08 -6.14 -9.66
C VAL A 165 -10.30 -5.34 -10.07
N ASN A 166 -11.24 -6.01 -10.75
CA ASN A 166 -12.48 -5.36 -11.15
C ASN A 166 -13.33 -5.09 -9.92
N SER A 167 -13.84 -3.86 -9.83
CA SER A 167 -14.92 -3.51 -8.93
C SER A 167 -16.25 -3.90 -9.59
N GLU A 168 -16.53 -5.20 -9.70
CA GLU A 168 -17.82 -5.66 -10.22
C GLU A 168 -18.40 -6.77 -9.34
N LYS A 169 -19.41 -6.38 -8.57
CA LYS A 169 -20.65 -7.14 -8.42
C LYS A 169 -21.79 -6.25 -8.86
#